data_AF-A0A0R2XLY4-F1
#
_entry.id   AF-A0A0R2XLY4-F1
#
_cell.length_a   1.000
_cell.length_b   1.000
_cell.length_c   1.000
_cell.angle_alpha   90.00
_cell.angle_beta   90.00
_cell.angle_gamma   90.00
#
_symmetry.space_group_name_H-M   'P 1'
#
loop_
_entity.id
_entity.type
_entity.pdbx_description
1 polymer ?
#
loop_
_entity_poly.entity_id
_entity_poly.type
_entity_poly.pdbx_seq_one_letter_code
_entity_poly.pdbx_strand_id
1 'polypeptide(L)'
;MNNSFLSSEGTIGRFTFILSLGLLVAIAAGISYAADYFFTHPDYFMHGHFGTLGVFFAIVTSLICAMVGLMQMLKRLRDMGKGAYLTLLMLVPGVNAVFLLYTCVAPSKQA
;
A
#
# COMPACT_ATOMS: atom_id res chain seq x y z
N MET A 1 -23.73 -14.65 6.00
CA MET A 1 -23.12 -13.32 6.17
C MET A 1 -21.88 -13.48 7.04
N ASN A 2 -20.74 -13.84 6.43
CA ASN A 2 -19.45 -13.81 7.13
C ASN A 2 -18.81 -12.47 6.80
N ASN A 3 -18.81 -11.55 7.76
CA ASN A 3 -18.08 -10.29 7.68
C ASN A 3 -16.59 -10.58 7.80
N SER A 4 -16.00 -11.12 6.73
CA SER A 4 -14.57 -11.29 6.65
C SER A 4 -13.96 -9.93 6.33
N PHE A 5 -13.30 -9.33 7.31
CA PHE A 5 -12.51 -8.10 7.13
C PHE A 5 -11.47 -8.22 6.00
N LEU A 6 -11.17 -9.44 5.58
CA LEU A 6 -10.25 -9.82 4.50
C LEU A 6 -10.95 -10.58 3.36
N SER A 7 -12.26 -10.40 3.13
CA SER A 7 -12.91 -11.04 1.98
C SER A 7 -12.31 -10.52 0.67
N SER A 8 -11.64 -11.40 -0.05
CA SER A 8 -11.04 -11.10 -1.36
C SER A 8 -12.12 -10.90 -2.46
N GLU A 9 -13.32 -11.43 -2.22
CA GLU A 9 -14.53 -11.33 -3.04
C GLU A 9 -15.48 -10.32 -2.36
N GLY A 10 -15.41 -9.03 -2.72
CA GLY A 10 -16.29 -8.03 -2.12
C GLY A 10 -15.91 -6.58 -2.42
N THR A 11 -16.91 -5.71 -2.32
CA THR A 11 -16.76 -4.26 -2.37
C THR A 11 -15.97 -3.78 -1.14
N ILE A 12 -15.14 -2.75 -1.30
CA ILE A 12 -14.34 -2.15 -0.24
C ILE A 12 -14.92 -0.80 0.18
N GLY A 13 -15.37 -0.75 1.43
CA GLY A 13 -15.83 0.48 2.07
C GLY A 13 -14.71 1.52 2.20
N ARG A 14 -15.07 2.81 2.31
CA ARG A 14 -14.09 3.91 2.44
C ARG A 14 -13.18 3.73 3.65
N PHE A 15 -13.77 3.42 4.79
CA PHE A 15 -13.02 3.28 6.04
C PHE A 15 -12.02 2.11 5.98
N THR A 16 -12.46 0.95 5.47
CA THR A 16 -11.59 -0.22 5.28
C THR A 16 -10.46 0.06 4.30
N PHE A 17 -10.73 0.79 3.21
CA PHE A 17 -9.70 1.20 2.25
C PHE A 17 -8.65 2.11 2.90
N ILE A 18 -9.08 3.16 3.62
CA ILE A 18 -8.16 4.10 4.30
C ILE A 18 -7.34 3.38 5.37
N LEU A 19 -7.98 2.56 6.20
CA LEU A 19 -7.30 1.77 7.24
C LEU A 19 -6.25 0.84 6.62
N SER A 20 -6.62 0.13 5.56
CA SER A 20 -5.71 -0.79 4.88
C SER A 20 -4.54 -0.07 4.22
N LEU A 21 -4.78 1.10 3.61
CA LEU A 21 -3.72 1.93 3.04
C LEU A 21 -2.76 2.43 4.13
N GLY A 22 -3.29 2.87 5.28
CA GLY A 22 -2.49 3.23 6.44
C GLY A 22 -1.67 2.06 6.99
N LEU A 23 -2.26 0.87 7.10
CA LEU A 23 -1.57 -0.35 7.52
C LEU A 23 -0.46 -0.75 6.54
N LEU A 24 -0.68 -0.68 5.24
CA LEU A 24 0.36 -0.96 4.23
C LEU A 24 1.54 0.00 4.35
N VAL A 25 1.28 1.29 4.55
CA VAL A 25 2.33 2.29 4.78
C VAL A 25 3.08 2.00 6.07
N ALA A 26 2.37 1.69 7.16
CA ALA A 26 2.98 1.37 8.45
C ALA A 26 3.85 0.10 8.39
N ILE A 27 3.39 -0.94 7.70
CA ILE A 27 4.15 -2.18 7.49
C ILE A 27 5.40 -1.91 6.66
N ALA A 28 5.29 -1.18 5.55
CA ALA A 28 6.44 -0.85 4.71
C ALA A 28 7.47 -0.02 5.49
N ALA A 29 7.04 0.99 6.24
CA ALA A 29 7.91 1.81 7.06
C ALA A 29 8.56 1.00 8.21
N GLY A 30 7.78 0.17 8.89
CA GLY A 30 8.27 -0.67 10.00
C GLY A 30 9.31 -1.69 9.54
N ILE A 31 9.08 -2.36 8.42
CA ILE A 31 10.05 -3.30 7.84
C ILE A 31 11.29 -2.55 7.34
N SER A 32 11.13 -1.39 6.71
CA SER A 32 12.27 -0.58 6.25
C SER A 32 13.15 -0.14 7.42
N TYR A 33 12.53 0.37 8.50
CA TYR A 33 13.23 0.75 9.72
C TYR A 33 13.93 -0.44 10.38
N ALA A 34 13.24 -1.58 10.51
CA ALA A 34 13.81 -2.78 11.10
C ALA A 34 14.98 -3.34 10.28
N ALA A 35 14.85 -3.34 8.94
CA ALA A 35 15.90 -3.78 8.04
C ALA A 35 17.13 -2.87 8.14
N ASP A 36 16.93 -1.55 8.06
CA ASP A 36 18.03 -0.60 8.19
C ASP A 36 18.71 -0.71 9.57
N TYR A 37 17.93 -0.77 10.65
CA TYR A 37 18.46 -0.98 12.00
C TYR A 37 19.30 -2.25 12.09
N PHE A 38 18.85 -3.37 11.50
CA PHE A 38 19.56 -4.64 11.55
C PHE A 38 20.85 -4.63 10.72
N PHE A 39 20.83 -4.12 9.48
CA PHE A 39 21.97 -4.16 8.56
C PHE A 39 23.02 -3.07 8.78
N THR A 40 22.65 -2.00 9.48
CA THR A 40 23.52 -0.85 9.77
C THR A 40 24.25 -1.00 11.12
N HIS A 41 23.72 -1.80 12.05
CA HIS A 41 24.36 -2.04 13.34
C HIS A 41 25.31 -3.25 13.28
N PRO A 42 26.61 -3.05 13.58
CA PRO A 42 27.62 -4.11 13.51
C PRO A 42 27.40 -5.24 14.54
N ASP A 43 26.66 -4.98 15.62
CA ASP A 43 26.35 -5.97 16.67
C ASP A 43 25.30 -7.00 16.23
N TYR A 44 24.45 -6.65 15.27
CA TYR A 44 23.39 -7.53 14.77
C TYR A 44 23.76 -8.20 13.45
N PHE A 45 24.50 -7.50 12.58
CA PHE A 45 24.98 -8.06 11.32
C PHE A 45 26.45 -8.46 11.39
N MET A 46 26.69 -9.77 11.55
CA MET A 46 28.02 -10.41 11.72
C MET A 46 29.03 -10.14 10.59
N HIS A 47 28.62 -9.49 9.50
CA HIS A 47 29.46 -9.17 8.33
C HIS A 47 29.88 -7.69 8.28
N GLY A 48 29.64 -6.91 9.33
CA GLY A 48 29.94 -5.48 9.38
C GLY A 48 28.82 -4.59 8.82
N HIS A 49 29.08 -3.32 8.60
CA HIS A 49 28.05 -2.36 8.17
C HIS A 49 27.65 -2.54 6.69
N PHE A 50 26.40 -2.94 6.43
CA PHE A 50 25.86 -3.20 5.08
C PHE A 50 24.52 -2.50 4.82
N GLY A 51 24.49 -1.17 4.95
CA GLY A 51 23.26 -0.36 4.75
C GLY A 51 22.57 -0.52 3.38
N THR A 52 23.28 -0.94 2.33
CA THR A 52 22.68 -1.19 1.00
C THR A 52 21.67 -2.34 1.02
N LEU A 53 21.86 -3.35 1.89
CA LEU A 53 20.89 -4.43 2.06
C LEU A 53 19.60 -3.93 2.73
N GLY A 54 19.71 -3.02 3.69
CA GLY A 54 18.56 -2.37 4.32
C GLY A 54 17.70 -1.62 3.29
N VAL A 55 18.35 -0.84 2.43
CA VAL A 55 17.68 -0.13 1.31
C VAL A 55 17.02 -1.11 0.34
N PHE A 56 17.66 -2.24 0.02
CA PHE A 56 17.07 -3.25 -0.85
C PHE A 56 15.77 -3.82 -0.27
N PHE A 57 15.76 -4.20 1.01
CA PHE A 57 14.55 -4.68 1.68
C PHE A 57 13.45 -3.61 1.72
N ALA A 58 13.81 -2.36 2.00
CA ALA A 58 12.86 -1.25 1.95
C ALA A 58 12.19 -1.11 0.57
N ILE A 59 12.97 -1.19 -0.51
CA ILE A 59 12.45 -1.13 -1.89
C ILE A 59 11.52 -2.33 -2.15
N VAL A 60 11.96 -3.55 -1.87
CA VAL A 60 11.16 -4.77 -2.14
C VAL A 60 9.84 -4.74 -1.37
N THR A 61 9.89 -4.42 -0.08
CA THR A 61 8.68 -4.37 0.75
C THR A 61 7.73 -3.26 0.30
N SER A 62 8.26 -2.07 -0.03
CA SER A 62 7.44 -0.96 -0.54
C SER A 62 6.75 -1.33 -1.86
N LEU A 63 7.43 -2.05 -2.75
CA LEU A 63 6.90 -2.49 -4.03
C LEU A 63 5.78 -3.52 -3.85
N ILE A 64 5.95 -4.49 -2.94
CA ILE A 64 4.88 -5.45 -2.59
C ILE A 64 3.67 -4.70 -2.02
N CYS A 65 3.88 -3.78 -1.08
CA CYS A 65 2.80 -2.98 -0.49
C CYS A 65 2.07 -2.14 -1.54
N ALA A 66 2.81 -1.56 -2.50
CA ALA A 66 2.24 -0.79 -3.60
C ALA A 66 1.35 -1.66 -4.51
N MET A 67 1.77 -2.89 -4.84
CA MET A 67 0.96 -3.83 -5.62
C MET A 67 -0.33 -4.22 -4.89
N VAL A 68 -0.25 -4.49 -3.58
CA VAL A 68 -1.43 -4.78 -2.76
C VAL A 68 -2.36 -3.56 -2.66
N GLY A 69 -1.80 -2.35 -2.51
CA GLY A 69 -2.55 -1.10 -2.52
C GLY A 69 -3.27 -0.85 -3.83
N LEU A 70 -2.61 -1.12 -4.97
CA LEU A 70 -3.20 -1.01 -6.30
C LEU A 70 -4.40 -1.95 -6.47
N MET A 71 -4.29 -3.20 -6.03
CA MET A 71 -5.41 -4.16 -6.05
C MET A 71 -6.62 -3.66 -5.24
N GLN A 72 -6.38 -3.06 -4.08
CA GLN A 72 -7.46 -2.49 -3.26
C GLN A 72 -8.07 -1.24 -3.90
N MET A 73 -7.26 -0.43 -4.56
CA MET A 73 -7.75 0.74 -5.29
C MET A 73 -8.61 0.35 -6.49
N LEU A 74 -8.23 -0.70 -7.24
CA LEU A 74 -9.05 -1.24 -8.32
C LEU A 74 -10.43 -1.68 -7.83
N LYS A 75 -10.47 -2.36 -6.67
CA LYS A 75 -11.74 -2.71 -6.01
C LYS A 75 -12.55 -1.46 -5.66
N ARG A 76 -11.91 -0.43 -5.08
CA ARG A 76 -12.56 0.83 -4.72
C ARG A 76 -13.14 1.56 -5.95
N LEU A 77 -12.39 1.65 -7.05
CA LEU A 77 -12.84 2.32 -8.28
C LEU A 77 -14.03 1.59 -8.91
N ARG A 78 -14.02 0.25 -8.88
CA ARG A 78 -15.15 -0.57 -9.31
C ARG A 78 -16.40 -0.26 -8.47
N ASP A 79 -16.28 -0.09 -7.16
CA ASP A 79 -17.41 0.26 -6.27
C ASP A 79 -17.93 1.70 -6.47
N MET A 80 -17.09 2.58 -7.02
CA MET A 80 -17.49 3.92 -7.47
C MET A 80 -18.19 3.89 -8.84
N GLY A 81 -18.27 2.72 -9.48
CA GLY A 81 -18.78 2.57 -10.85
C GLY A 81 -17.88 3.23 -11.90
N LYS A 82 -16.60 3.43 -11.58
CA LYS A 82 -15.61 4.00 -12.49
C LYS A 82 -14.80 2.88 -13.15
N GLY A 83 -14.42 3.08 -14.41
CA GLY A 83 -13.63 2.11 -15.15
C GLY A 83 -12.23 1.93 -14.56
N ALA A 84 -11.71 0.70 -14.64
CA ALA A 84 -10.37 0.35 -14.13
C ALA A 84 -9.24 1.13 -14.81
N TYR A 85 -9.45 1.64 -16.03
CA TYR A 85 -8.49 2.47 -16.77
C TYR A 85 -8.06 3.73 -16.02
N LEU A 86 -8.84 4.22 -15.05
CA LEU A 86 -8.41 5.36 -14.23
C LEU A 86 -7.20 5.04 -13.36
N THR A 87 -6.92 3.77 -13.08
CA THR A 87 -5.66 3.39 -12.42
C THR A 87 -4.42 3.65 -13.28
N LEU A 88 -4.56 3.82 -14.60
CA LEU A 88 -3.45 4.27 -15.45
C LEU A 88 -3.00 5.69 -15.11
N LEU A 89 -3.86 6.51 -14.49
CA LEU A 89 -3.45 7.80 -13.95
C LEU A 89 -2.43 7.65 -12.81
N MET A 90 -2.30 6.46 -12.21
CA MET A 90 -1.24 6.14 -11.26
C MET A 90 0.15 5.97 -11.92
N LEU A 91 0.27 6.03 -13.25
CA LEU A 91 1.57 6.00 -13.91
C LEU A 91 2.25 7.37 -13.92
N VAL A 92 1.49 8.44 -13.63
CA VAL A 92 1.98 9.83 -13.67
C VAL A 92 2.21 10.29 -12.23
N PRO A 93 3.47 10.38 -11.75
CA PRO A 93 3.77 10.55 -10.33
C PRO A 93 3.04 11.71 -9.66
N GLY A 94 2.88 12.84 -10.35
CA GLY A 94 2.17 14.02 -9.83
C GLY A 94 0.65 13.83 -9.71
N VAL A 95 0.06 12.97 -10.53
CA VAL A 95 -1.39 12.68 -10.52
C VAL A 95 -1.72 11.61 -9.48
N ASN A 96 -0.78 10.71 -9.15
CA ASN A 96 -0.98 9.61 -8.19
C ASN A 96 -1.50 10.08 -6.84
N ALA A 97 -0.86 11.09 -6.26
CA ALA A 97 -1.20 11.57 -4.91
C ALA A 97 -2.61 12.18 -4.89
N VAL A 98 -2.93 13.03 -5.88
CA VAL A 98 -4.25 13.64 -6.02
C VAL A 98 -5.32 12.58 -6.27
N PHE A 99 -5.03 11.59 -7.11
CA PHE A 99 -5.94 10.52 -7.44
C PHE A 99 -6.18 9.57 -6.25
N LEU A 100 -5.16 9.31 -5.44
CA LEU A 100 -5.29 8.58 -4.16
C LEU A 100 -6.16 9.34 -3.15
N LEU A 101 -5.92 10.65 -2.98
CA LEU A 101 -6.74 11.47 -2.10
C LEU A 101 -8.21 11.48 -2.57
N TYR A 102 -8.42 11.56 -3.87
CA TYR A 102 -9.74 11.49 -4.47
C TYR A 102 -10.45 10.16 -4.16
N THR A 103 -9.79 9.02 -4.29
CA THR A 103 -10.41 7.71 -4.00
C THR A 103 -10.70 7.51 -2.51
N CYS A 104 -9.96 8.17 -1.62
CA CYS A 104 -10.26 8.20 -0.19
C CYS A 104 -11.54 8.99 0.13
N VAL A 105 -11.76 10.12 -0.54
CA VAL A 105 -12.87 11.04 -0.22
C VAL A 105 -14.17 10.65 -0.94
N ALA A 106 -14.08 10.19 -2.18
CA ALA A 106 -15.24 10.12 -3.06
C ALA A 106 -16.27 9.00 -2.69
N PRO A 107 -17.58 9.33 -2.70
CA PRO A 107 -18.64 8.57 -3.33
C PRO A 107 -18.49 7.08 -3.66
N SER A 108 -18.88 6.08 -2.86
CA SER A 108 -19.24 4.79 -3.49
C SER A 108 -20.68 4.84 -3.95
N LYS A 109 -21.00 4.25 -5.10
CA LYS A 109 -22.40 4.19 -5.61
C LYS A 109 -23.33 3.36 -4.73
N GLN A 110 -22.77 2.50 -3.88
CA GLN A 110 -23.52 1.63 -2.94
C GLN A 110 -23.67 2.24 -1.53
N ALA A 111 -23.34 3.53 -1.34
CA ALA A 111 -23.51 4.24 -0.07
C ALA A 111 -24.66 5.23 -0.16
#